data_AF-A0A559RXZ2-F1
#
_entry.id   AF-A0A559RXZ2-F1
#
_cell.length_a   1.000
_cell.length_b   1.000
_cell.length_c   1.000
_cell.angle_alpha   90.00
_cell.angle_beta   90.00
_cell.angle_gamma   90.00
#
_symmetry.space_group_name_H-M   'P 1'
#
loop_
_entity.id
_entity.type
_entity.pdbx_description
1 polymer ?
#
loop_
_entity_poly.entity_id
_entity_poly.type
_entity_poly.pdbx_seq_one_letter_code
_entity_poly.pdbx_strand_id
1 'polypeptide(L)'
;MKTLLTLLILILMPCMLFSQSKEPTKTIDGTYLLMDAERGIGRKMTKEKLFQFTKWGNDKVLVVAACQRCSPAMYKYQKEDSQALGFPVFFNAIGLYMITYDKESFVMIMPANKKSPDWTDFSFSNFYSKSKIKANAMTKQKIKEFIIKISE
;
A
#
# COMPACT_ATOMS: atom_id res chain seq x y z
N MET A 1 5.88 43.40 5.93
CA MET A 1 4.98 42.59 5.05
C MET A 1 5.68 41.41 4.38
N LYS A 2 6.84 41.59 3.74
CA LYS A 2 7.55 40.48 3.05
C LYS A 2 7.94 39.32 3.98
N THR A 3 8.52 39.61 5.15
CA THR A 3 8.94 38.60 6.14
C THR A 3 7.77 37.82 6.77
N LEU A 4 6.63 38.47 7.00
CA LEU A 4 5.42 37.82 7.53
C LEU A 4 4.81 36.84 6.51
N LEU A 5 4.85 37.20 5.22
CA LEU A 5 4.36 36.37 4.13
C LEU A 5 5.25 35.14 3.91
N THR A 6 6.58 35.29 4.02
CA THR A 6 7.52 34.16 3.91
C THR A 6 7.36 33.17 5.07
N LEU A 7 7.11 33.66 6.29
CA LEU A 7 6.87 32.80 7.46
C LEU A 7 5.57 32.01 7.32
N LEU A 8 4.52 32.63 6.78
CA LEU A 8 3.22 31.99 6.53
C LEU A 8 3.33 30.86 5.50
N ILE A 9 4.13 31.07 4.44
CA ILE A 9 4.39 30.05 3.41
C ILE A 9 5.19 28.87 3.98
N LEU A 10 6.14 29.11 4.88
CA LEU A 10 6.93 28.06 5.53
C LEU A 10 6.09 27.20 6.48
N ILE A 11 5.09 27.79 7.16
CA ILE A 11 4.22 27.10 8.12
C ILE A 11 3.12 26.28 7.41
N LEU A 12 2.68 26.68 6.22
CA LEU A 12 1.62 25.99 5.47
C LEU A 12 2.11 24.83 4.58
N MET A 13 3.39 24.78 4.26
CA MET A 13 3.97 23.75 3.39
C MET A 13 3.88 22.30 3.94
N PRO A 14 3.98 22.03 5.26
CA PRO A 14 3.86 20.67 5.79
C PRO A 14 2.43 20.11 5.73
N CYS A 15 1.39 20.95 5.74
CA CYS A 15 -0.01 20.51 5.80
C CYS A 15 -0.52 19.88 4.50
N MET A 16 0.11 20.18 3.36
CA MET A 16 -0.30 19.67 2.04
C MET A 16 0.17 18.22 1.78
N LEU A 17 1.06 17.67 2.61
CA LEU A 17 1.67 16.36 2.36
C LEU A 17 0.80 15.17 2.77
N PHE A 18 -0.26 15.39 3.57
CA PHE A 18 -1.09 14.31 4.11
C PHE A 18 -2.48 14.18 3.49
N SER A 19 -2.82 14.97 2.45
CA SER A 19 -4.06 14.74 1.70
C SER A 19 -3.84 13.59 0.71
N GLN A 20 -3.92 12.35 1.19
CA GLN A 20 -4.15 11.18 0.36
C GLN A 20 -5.66 10.97 0.22
N SER A 21 -6.13 10.59 -0.98
CA SER A 21 -7.55 10.33 -1.18
C SER A 21 -7.91 8.95 -0.64
N LYS A 22 -8.88 8.87 0.27
CA LYS A 22 -9.48 7.61 0.73
C LYS A 22 -10.04 6.73 -0.39
N GLU A 23 -10.38 7.35 -1.51
CA GLU A 23 -10.85 6.67 -2.71
C GLU A 23 -9.68 6.25 -3.62
N PRO A 24 -9.59 4.97 -4.01
CA PRO A 24 -8.58 4.52 -4.95
C PRO A 24 -8.87 5.03 -6.36
N THR A 25 -7.80 5.32 -7.10
CA THR A 25 -7.89 5.81 -8.48
C THR A 25 -6.95 5.03 -9.39
N LYS A 26 -7.06 5.27 -10.71
CA LYS A 26 -6.21 4.67 -11.73
C LYS A 26 -4.73 5.04 -11.63
N THR A 27 -4.35 5.99 -10.78
CA THR A 27 -2.93 6.29 -10.50
C THR A 27 -2.18 5.12 -9.86
N ILE A 28 -2.91 4.15 -9.28
CA ILE A 28 -2.36 2.90 -8.74
C ILE A 28 -1.79 2.00 -9.85
N ASP A 29 -2.31 2.08 -11.08
CA ASP A 29 -1.88 1.18 -12.17
C ASP A 29 -0.37 1.35 -12.44
N GLY A 30 0.33 0.25 -12.67
CA GLY A 30 1.75 0.26 -13.06
C GLY A 30 2.59 -0.88 -12.49
N THR A 31 3.90 -0.79 -12.71
CA THR A 31 4.89 -1.76 -12.20
C THR A 31 5.39 -1.30 -10.84
N TYR A 32 5.39 -2.23 -9.88
CA TYR A 32 5.89 -2.03 -8.52
C TYR A 32 7.10 -2.91 -8.27
N LEU A 33 8.10 -2.33 -7.61
CA LEU A 33 9.31 -2.96 -7.13
C LEU A 33 9.14 -3.38 -5.67
N LEU A 34 9.63 -4.57 -5.34
CA LEU A 34 9.39 -5.21 -4.06
C LEU A 34 10.64 -5.17 -3.17
N MET A 35 10.42 -4.99 -1.86
CA MET A 35 11.46 -5.16 -0.83
C MET A 35 11.99 -6.60 -0.84
N ASP A 36 11.11 -7.57 -0.57
CA ASP A 36 11.41 -9.00 -0.62
C ASP A 36 10.88 -9.61 -1.93
N ALA A 37 11.66 -10.50 -2.54
CA ALA A 37 11.24 -11.17 -3.75
C ALA A 37 10.06 -12.11 -3.47
N GLU A 38 9.15 -12.25 -4.44
CA GLU A 38 7.98 -13.12 -4.39
C GLU A 38 7.91 -14.06 -5.58
N ARG A 39 7.05 -15.09 -5.50
CA ARG A 39 6.86 -16.03 -6.62
C ARG A 39 6.34 -15.31 -7.87
N GLY A 40 7.03 -15.53 -8.98
CA GLY A 40 6.71 -15.04 -10.31
C GLY A 40 6.46 -16.18 -11.31
N ILE A 41 6.80 -15.95 -12.58
CA ILE A 41 6.56 -16.91 -13.68
C ILE A 41 7.33 -18.21 -13.41
N GLY A 42 6.64 -19.36 -13.53
CA GLY A 42 7.26 -20.66 -13.32
C GLY A 42 7.82 -20.85 -11.91
N ARG A 43 7.25 -20.18 -10.90
CA ARG A 43 7.72 -20.15 -9.49
C ARG A 43 9.10 -19.52 -9.28
N LYS A 44 9.71 -18.89 -10.29
CA LYS A 44 10.93 -18.10 -10.13
C LYS A 44 10.64 -16.87 -9.29
N MET A 45 11.55 -16.51 -8.39
CA MET A 45 11.40 -15.32 -7.55
C MET A 45 11.55 -14.05 -8.41
N THR A 46 10.72 -13.04 -8.14
CA THR A 46 10.74 -11.73 -8.80
C THR A 46 10.63 -10.61 -7.77
N LYS A 47 11.28 -9.48 -8.04
CA LYS A 47 11.10 -8.22 -7.29
C LYS A 47 10.19 -7.24 -8.01
N GLU A 48 9.42 -7.71 -8.98
CA GLU A 48 8.50 -6.88 -9.76
C GLU A 48 7.11 -7.50 -9.83
N LYS A 49 6.08 -6.66 -9.71
CA LYS A 49 4.67 -7.00 -9.89
C LYS A 49 3.93 -5.90 -10.64
N LEU A 50 2.91 -6.29 -11.39
CA LEU A 50 1.99 -5.40 -12.09
C LEU A 50 0.76 -5.19 -11.24
N PHE A 51 0.42 -3.93 -11.01
CA PHE A 51 -0.75 -3.50 -10.26
C PHE A 51 -1.76 -2.90 -11.22
N GLN A 52 -3.02 -3.22 -11.03
CA GLN A 52 -4.13 -2.63 -11.76
C GLN A 52 -5.33 -2.46 -10.83
N PHE A 53 -5.80 -1.23 -10.68
CA PHE A 53 -7.04 -0.91 -10.01
C PHE A 53 -8.20 -0.95 -11.02
N THR A 54 -9.28 -1.66 -10.71
CA THR A 54 -10.44 -1.76 -11.60
C THR A 54 -11.75 -1.98 -10.82
N LYS A 55 -12.87 -1.92 -11.54
CA LYS A 55 -14.18 -2.35 -11.04
C LYS A 55 -14.48 -3.75 -11.56
N TRP A 56 -14.80 -4.68 -10.67
CA TRP A 56 -15.23 -6.04 -10.99
C TRP A 56 -16.67 -6.23 -10.53
N GLY A 57 -17.62 -6.20 -11.46
CA GLY A 57 -19.04 -6.09 -11.12
C GLY A 57 -19.31 -4.78 -10.37
N ASN A 58 -19.74 -4.87 -9.11
CA ASN A 58 -19.94 -3.71 -8.23
C ASN A 58 -18.74 -3.40 -7.32
N ASP A 59 -17.78 -4.31 -7.23
CA ASP A 59 -16.65 -4.19 -6.32
C ASP A 59 -15.49 -3.40 -6.95
N LYS A 60 -14.86 -2.56 -6.15
CA LYS A 60 -13.57 -1.93 -6.48
C LYS A 60 -12.46 -2.90 -6.06
N VAL A 61 -11.58 -3.25 -6.98
CA VAL A 61 -10.54 -4.26 -6.75
C VAL A 61 -9.17 -3.79 -7.20
N LEU A 62 -8.15 -4.16 -6.42
CA LEU A 62 -6.74 -4.12 -6.80
C LEU A 62 -6.33 -5.50 -7.30
N VAL A 63 -5.80 -5.56 -8.52
CA VAL A 63 -5.31 -6.76 -9.18
C VAL A 63 -3.78 -6.69 -9.18
N VAL A 64 -3.13 -7.73 -8.65
CA VAL A 64 -1.67 -7.83 -8.56
C VAL A 64 -1.21 -9.10 -9.28
N ALA A 65 -0.36 -8.95 -10.30
CA ALA A 65 0.12 -10.06 -11.11
C ALA A 65 1.65 -10.06 -11.25
N ALA A 66 2.24 -11.24 -11.45
CA ALA A 66 3.67 -11.34 -11.76
C ALA A 66 4.01 -10.99 -13.22
N CYS A 67 3.01 -11.04 -14.10
CA CYS A 67 3.15 -10.76 -15.54
C CYS A 67 1.76 -10.55 -16.15
N GLN A 68 1.69 -10.00 -17.36
CA GLN A 68 0.40 -9.71 -18.04
C GLN A 68 -0.49 -10.95 -18.27
N ARG A 69 0.11 -12.14 -18.40
CA ARG A 69 -0.61 -13.41 -18.63
C ARG A 69 -0.66 -14.32 -17.40
N CYS A 70 -0.23 -13.81 -16.24
CA CYS A 70 -0.20 -14.57 -15.00
C CYS A 70 -1.55 -14.50 -14.32
N SER A 71 -1.98 -15.59 -13.66
CA SER A 71 -3.15 -15.54 -12.78
C SER A 71 -2.91 -14.47 -11.69
N PRO A 72 -3.76 -13.44 -11.59
CA PRO A 72 -3.55 -12.39 -10.61
C PRO A 72 -4.11 -12.77 -9.24
N ALA A 73 -3.61 -12.10 -8.20
CA ALA A 73 -4.29 -11.98 -6.93
C ALA A 73 -5.24 -10.77 -6.98
N MET A 74 -6.46 -10.94 -6.47
CA MET A 74 -7.46 -9.87 -6.39
C MET A 74 -7.69 -9.48 -4.94
N TYR A 75 -7.66 -8.18 -4.66
CA TYR A 75 -7.89 -7.60 -3.35
C TYR A 75 -9.07 -6.64 -3.45
N LYS A 76 -10.10 -6.87 -2.64
CA LYS A 76 -11.31 -6.04 -2.58
C LYS A 76 -11.04 -4.82 -1.72
N TYR A 77 -11.43 -3.65 -2.21
CA TYR A 77 -11.39 -2.39 -1.47
C TYR A 77 -12.23 -2.48 -0.19
N GLN A 78 -11.62 -2.11 0.93
CA GLN A 78 -12.27 -2.07 2.25
C GLN A 78 -12.71 -0.64 2.53
N LYS A 79 -13.99 -0.34 2.32
CA LYS A 79 -14.50 1.03 2.38
C LYS A 79 -14.37 1.62 3.78
N GLU A 80 -14.78 0.85 4.79
CA GLU A 80 -14.80 1.26 6.19
C GLU A 80 -13.36 1.52 6.70
N ASP A 81 -12.46 0.56 6.49
CA ASP A 81 -11.03 0.69 6.85
C ASP A 81 -10.38 1.87 6.14
N SER A 82 -10.66 2.05 4.83
CA SER A 82 -10.09 3.15 4.06
C SER A 82 -10.62 4.51 4.49
N GLN A 83 -11.86 4.57 4.98
CA GLN A 83 -12.43 5.79 5.54
C GLN A 83 -11.83 6.12 6.89
N ALA A 84 -11.65 5.13 7.76
CA ALA A 84 -11.03 5.30 9.07
C ALA A 84 -9.57 5.76 8.95
N LEU A 85 -8.82 5.17 8.03
CA LEU A 85 -7.39 5.42 7.86
C LEU A 85 -7.07 6.60 6.93
N GLY A 86 -8.04 7.05 6.12
CA GLY A 86 -7.88 8.16 5.20
C GLY A 86 -7.15 7.82 3.88
N PHE A 87 -6.80 6.56 3.65
CA PHE A 87 -6.16 6.08 2.42
C PHE A 87 -6.67 4.70 2.04
N PRO A 88 -6.49 4.25 0.78
CA PRO A 88 -7.03 2.98 0.33
C PRO A 88 -6.43 1.77 1.05
N VAL A 89 -7.31 0.88 1.48
CA VAL A 89 -7.01 -0.45 2.00
C VAL A 89 -7.73 -1.48 1.16
N PHE A 90 -7.03 -2.54 0.79
CA PHE A 90 -7.60 -3.68 0.09
C PHE A 90 -7.30 -4.96 0.84
N PHE A 91 -8.17 -5.95 0.70
CA PHE A 91 -8.05 -7.24 1.37
C PHE A 91 -8.42 -8.38 0.43
N ASN A 92 -7.74 -9.51 0.51
CA ASN A 92 -8.09 -10.70 -0.26
C ASN A 92 -8.55 -11.87 0.62
N ALA A 93 -9.16 -12.87 -0.01
CA ALA A 93 -9.77 -14.00 0.68
C ALA A 93 -8.77 -14.84 1.50
N ILE A 94 -7.47 -14.81 1.18
CA ILE A 94 -6.46 -15.58 1.91
C ILE A 94 -5.97 -14.86 3.19
N GLY A 95 -6.34 -13.61 3.40
CA GLY A 95 -5.98 -12.86 4.61
C GLY A 95 -4.89 -11.81 4.44
N LEU A 96 -4.55 -11.44 3.21
CA LEU A 96 -3.57 -10.39 2.95
C LEU A 96 -4.25 -9.04 2.81
N TYR A 97 -3.74 -8.06 3.54
CA TYR A 97 -4.05 -6.66 3.37
C TYR A 97 -3.02 -6.00 2.46
N MET A 98 -3.49 -5.11 1.58
CA MET A 98 -2.71 -4.17 0.80
C MET A 98 -3.09 -2.76 1.26
N ILE A 99 -2.18 -2.14 2.00
CA ILE A 99 -2.40 -0.87 2.69
C ILE A 99 -1.57 0.19 1.99
N THR A 100 -2.18 1.29 1.58
CA THR A 100 -1.43 2.41 0.99
C THR A 100 -0.47 2.99 2.03
N TYR A 101 0.81 3.07 1.66
CA TYR A 101 1.86 3.69 2.48
C TYR A 101 2.04 5.15 2.10
N ASP A 102 2.12 5.43 0.79
CA ASP A 102 2.15 6.75 0.21
C ASP A 102 1.57 6.72 -1.22
N LYS A 103 1.63 7.84 -1.94
CA LYS A 103 1.08 8.00 -3.30
C LYS A 103 1.56 6.96 -4.33
N GLU A 104 2.69 6.30 -4.08
CA GLU A 104 3.32 5.39 -5.03
C GLU A 104 3.71 4.03 -4.40
N SER A 105 3.26 3.75 -3.17
CA SER A 105 3.73 2.61 -2.41
C SER A 105 2.65 1.93 -1.57
N PHE A 106 2.78 0.63 -1.38
CA PHE A 106 1.91 -0.21 -0.57
C PHE A 106 2.72 -1.07 0.40
N VAL A 107 2.15 -1.26 1.58
CA VAL A 107 2.56 -2.30 2.53
C VAL A 107 1.59 -3.47 2.38
N MET A 108 2.14 -4.68 2.27
CA MET A 108 1.37 -5.90 2.39
C MET A 108 1.62 -6.53 3.75
N ILE A 109 0.56 -6.96 4.43
CA ILE A 109 0.67 -7.76 5.65
C ILE A 109 -0.35 -8.91 5.65
N MET A 110 0.01 -10.00 6.34
CA MET A 110 -0.92 -11.02 6.80
C MET A 110 -0.89 -11.02 8.33
N PRO A 111 -1.93 -10.49 9.01
CA PRO A 111 -2.01 -10.57 10.47
C PRO A 111 -1.91 -12.02 10.94
N ALA A 112 -1.15 -12.27 12.01
CA ALA A 112 -0.98 -13.61 12.57
C ALA A 112 -2.31 -14.14 13.13
N ASN A 113 -3.11 -13.25 13.74
CA ASN A 113 -4.46 -13.53 14.19
C ASN A 113 -5.45 -12.53 13.58
N LYS A 114 -6.30 -13.01 12.66
CA LYS A 114 -7.32 -12.21 11.97
C LYS A 114 -8.38 -11.61 12.89
N LYS A 115 -8.50 -12.10 14.14
CA LYS A 115 -9.44 -11.62 15.15
C LYS A 115 -8.77 -10.70 16.17
N SER A 116 -7.45 -10.53 16.10
CA SER A 116 -6.71 -9.68 17.03
C SER A 116 -6.92 -8.21 16.66
N PRO A 117 -7.16 -7.33 17.64
CA PRO A 117 -7.08 -5.89 17.43
C PRO A 117 -5.64 -5.42 17.24
N ASP A 118 -4.65 -6.25 17.60
CA ASP A 118 -3.23 -5.97 17.35
C ASP A 118 -2.83 -6.46 15.96
N TRP A 119 -2.63 -5.50 15.04
CA TRP A 119 -2.21 -5.74 13.65
C TRP A 119 -0.69 -5.77 13.49
N THR A 120 0.06 -5.53 14.58
CA THR A 120 1.52 -5.43 14.57
C THR A 120 2.20 -6.81 14.61
N ASP A 121 1.45 -7.85 14.97
CA ASP A 121 1.83 -9.24 14.82
C ASP A 121 1.33 -9.79 13.47
N PHE A 122 2.23 -9.91 12.50
CA PHE A 122 1.95 -10.42 11.17
C PHE A 122 2.88 -11.59 10.79
N SER A 123 2.30 -12.64 10.21
CA SER A 123 3.02 -13.84 9.75
C SER A 123 3.77 -13.62 8.43
N PHE A 124 3.38 -12.59 7.68
CA PHE A 124 4.01 -12.17 6.45
C PHE A 124 3.92 -10.66 6.29
N SER A 125 4.98 -10.05 5.74
CA SER A 125 4.93 -8.68 5.27
C SER A 125 5.82 -8.47 4.06
N ASN A 126 5.44 -7.51 3.21
CA ASN A 126 6.27 -7.03 2.13
C ASN A 126 5.95 -5.56 1.82
N PHE A 127 6.76 -4.94 1.00
CA PHE A 127 6.59 -3.56 0.57
C PHE A 127 6.76 -3.45 -0.95
N TYR A 128 5.90 -2.64 -1.54
CA TYR A 128 5.79 -2.43 -2.98
C TYR A 128 5.91 -0.93 -3.24
N SER A 129 6.77 -0.52 -4.16
CA SER A 129 6.83 0.89 -4.57
C SER A 129 7.17 1.03 -6.05
N LYS A 130 6.67 2.09 -6.69
CA LYS A 130 7.17 2.50 -8.01
C LYS A 130 8.61 3.02 -7.93
N SER A 131 9.10 3.39 -6.75
CA SER A 131 10.47 3.83 -6.50
C SER A 131 11.39 2.68 -6.07
N LYS A 132 12.44 2.43 -6.88
CA LYS A 132 13.49 1.44 -6.57
C LYS A 132 14.22 1.75 -5.26
N ILE A 133 14.45 3.04 -4.99
CA ILE A 133 15.14 3.48 -3.79
C ILE A 133 14.31 3.13 -2.56
N LYS A 134 13.00 3.42 -2.58
CA LYS A 134 12.09 3.07 -1.48
C LYS A 134 12.00 1.57 -1.26
N ALA A 135 11.84 0.79 -2.34
CA ALA A 135 11.77 -0.67 -2.25
C ALA A 135 13.03 -1.27 -1.61
N ASN A 136 14.22 -0.78 -1.98
CA ASN A 136 15.49 -1.26 -1.43
C ASN A 136 15.77 -0.78 0.00
N ALA A 137 15.28 0.40 0.38
CA ALA A 137 15.52 0.98 1.70
C ALA A 137 14.49 0.54 2.77
N MET A 138 13.43 -0.16 2.35
CA MET A 138 12.41 -0.65 3.27
C MET A 138 12.90 -1.85 4.07
N THR A 139 12.40 -2.00 5.29
CA THR A 139 12.68 -3.14 6.16
C THR A 139 11.39 -3.60 6.84
N LYS A 140 11.38 -4.84 7.35
CA LYS A 140 10.26 -5.35 8.16
C LYS A 140 10.00 -4.49 9.39
N GLN A 141 11.04 -3.92 9.99
CA GLN A 141 10.93 -3.03 11.15
C GLN A 141 10.18 -1.73 10.79
N LYS A 142 10.51 -1.09 9.65
CA LYS A 142 9.80 0.10 9.16
C LYS A 142 8.34 -0.19 8.81
N ILE A 143 8.06 -1.39 8.28
CA ILE A 143 6.68 -1.85 8.06
C ILE A 143 5.96 -1.94 9.40
N LYS A 144 6.56 -2.56 10.42
CA LYS A 144 5.96 -2.68 11.76
C LYS A 144 5.67 -1.32 12.37
N GLU A 145 6.62 -0.38 12.32
CA GLU A 145 6.46 0.99 12.79
C GLU A 145 5.32 1.73 12.08
N PHE A 146 5.19 1.53 10.77
CA PHE A 146 4.06 2.08 10.00
C PHE A 146 2.73 1.49 10.48
N ILE A 147 2.64 0.17 10.69
CA ILE A 147 1.41 -0.47 11.16
C ILE A 147 1.02 0.00 12.57
N ILE A 148 1.99 0.11 13.49
CA ILE A 148 1.77 0.67 14.83
C ILE A 148 1.15 2.07 14.71
N LYS A 149 1.79 2.95 13.93
CA LYS A 149 1.37 4.35 13.78
C LYS A 149 -0.06 4.52 13.25
N ILE A 150 -0.52 3.63 12.37
CA ILE A 150 -1.87 3.72 11.80
C ILE A 150 -2.93 2.96 12.63
N SER A 151 -2.50 2.25 13.68
CA SER A 151 -3.38 1.52 14.61
C SER A 151 -3.65 2.32 15.91
N GLU A 152 -2.95 3.43 16.11
CA GLU A 152 -3.14 4.41 17.20
C GLU A 152 -4.19 5.47 16.82
#